data_AF-M6UPL5-F1
#
_entry.id   AF-M6UPL5-F1
#
_cell.length_a   1.000
_cell.length_b   1.000
_cell.length_c   1.000
_cell.angle_alpha   90.00
_cell.angle_beta   90.00
_cell.angle_gamma   90.00
#
_symmetry.space_group_name_H-M   'P 1'
#
loop_
_entity.id
_entity.type
_entity.pdbx_description
1 polymer ?
#
loop_
_entity_poly.entity_id
_entity_poly.type
_entity_poly.pdbx_seq_one_letter_code
_entity_poly.pdbx_strand_id
1 'polypeptide(L)'
;MEAQIKIQPIEANFLIVKTEQKDYPLPVLVYKIENEKENYTYAEILSYGILGYGASIQEAKEDLLNLFDLYSFDSPNSNQSVEIIQSESEKKKLFLSLIDIKMWDFFFNLNVPKQEDFKGQLETHYAVAS
;
A
#
# COMPACT_ATOMS: atom_id res chain seq x y z
N MET A 1 20.77 -0.28 -23.91
CA MET A 1 19.40 0.30 -23.88
C MET A 1 18.83 -0.04 -22.53
N GLU A 2 18.78 0.92 -21.61
CA GLU A 2 18.05 0.74 -20.36
C GLU A 2 16.58 0.60 -20.72
N ALA A 3 15.98 -0.56 -20.41
CA ALA A 3 14.56 -0.73 -20.55
C ALA A 3 13.91 0.27 -19.58
N GLN A 4 13.24 1.30 -20.11
CA GLN A 4 12.36 2.12 -19.29
C GLN A 4 11.29 1.20 -18.73
N ILE A 5 11.38 0.91 -17.43
CA ILE A 5 10.36 0.18 -16.69
C ILE A 5 9.10 1.05 -16.75
N LYS A 6 8.11 0.61 -17.51
CA LYS A 6 6.85 1.35 -17.68
C LYS A 6 5.79 0.71 -16.80
N ILE A 7 5.34 1.48 -15.81
CA ILE A 7 4.28 1.07 -14.89
C ILE A 7 2.94 1.28 -15.59
N GLN A 8 2.17 0.20 -15.71
CA GLN A 8 0.79 0.25 -16.16
C GLN A 8 -0.14 0.21 -14.94
N PRO A 9 -0.70 1.36 -14.51
CA PRO A 9 -1.64 1.37 -13.40
C PRO A 9 -2.93 0.61 -13.77
N ILE A 10 -3.47 -0.13 -12.80
CA ILE A 10 -4.75 -0.83 -12.91
C ILE A 10 -5.80 -0.10 -12.08
N GLU A 11 -5.52 0.07 -10.79
CA GLU A 11 -6.45 0.70 -9.84
C GLU A 11 -5.70 1.36 -8.69
N ALA A 12 -6.34 2.38 -8.11
CA ALA A 12 -5.88 3.07 -6.92
C ALA A 12 -6.94 2.91 -5.83
N ASN A 13 -6.54 2.37 -4.68
CA ASN A 13 -7.43 2.01 -3.57
C ASN A 13 -6.85 2.48 -2.24
N PHE A 14 -7.62 2.30 -1.17
CA PHE A 14 -7.16 2.51 0.20
C PHE A 14 -7.28 1.24 1.00
N LEU A 15 -6.23 0.89 1.74
CA LEU A 15 -6.30 -0.07 2.83
C LEU A 15 -6.71 0.67 4.10
N ILE A 16 -7.88 0.37 4.66
CA ILE A 16 -8.33 0.98 5.91
C ILE A 16 -7.85 0.12 7.08
N VAL A 17 -6.86 0.63 7.80
CA VAL A 17 -6.38 0.02 9.04
C VAL A 17 -7.16 0.61 10.20
N LYS A 18 -7.96 -0.22 10.87
CA LYS A 18 -8.75 0.20 12.02
C LYS A 18 -7.94 -0.01 13.29
N THR A 19 -7.83 1.04 14.10
CA THR A 19 -7.26 0.95 15.45
C THR A 19 -8.32 1.36 16.47
N GLU A 20 -8.10 1.09 17.75
CA GLU A 20 -9.03 1.49 18.82
C GLU A 20 -9.34 3.00 18.84
N GLN A 21 -8.42 3.82 18.32
CA GLN A 21 -8.49 5.28 18.44
C GLN A 21 -8.95 5.97 17.16
N LYS A 22 -8.62 5.42 15.99
CA LYS A 22 -9.00 5.98 14.67
C LYS A 22 -8.73 5.00 13.52
N ASP A 23 -9.34 5.32 12.39
CA ASP A 23 -9.10 4.64 11.12
C ASP A 23 -7.96 5.33 10.36
N TYR A 24 -7.02 4.53 9.86
CA TYR A 24 -5.91 4.96 9.02
C TYR A 24 -6.04 4.38 7.62
N PRO A 25 -6.44 5.19 6.64
CA PRO A 25 -6.35 4.79 5.25
C PRO A 25 -4.92 4.89 4.72
N LEU A 26 -4.47 3.81 4.12
CA LEU A 26 -3.16 3.70 3.48
C LEU A 26 -3.36 3.64 1.96
N PRO A 27 -2.70 4.53 1.19
CA PRO A 27 -2.83 4.54 -0.27
C PRO A 27 -2.23 3.27 -0.87
N VAL A 28 -3.02 2.55 -1.66
CA VAL A 28 -2.60 1.34 -2.36
C VAL A 28 -2.69 1.58 -3.86
N LEU A 29 -1.57 1.36 -4.56
CA LEU A 29 -1.56 1.33 -6.02
C LEU A 29 -1.44 -0.11 -6.50
N VAL A 30 -2.34 -0.52 -7.38
CA VAL A 30 -2.26 -1.81 -8.08
C VAL A 30 -1.83 -1.57 -9.51
N TYR A 31 -0.81 -2.27 -9.96
CA TYR A 31 -0.20 -2.03 -11.27
C TYR A 31 0.47 -3.28 -11.85
N LYS A 32 0.84 -3.21 -13.12
CA LYS A 32 1.72 -4.16 -13.82
C LYS A 32 2.95 -3.45 -14.33
N ILE A 33 4.02 -4.20 -14.55
CA ILE A 33 5.23 -3.69 -15.19
C ILE A 33 5.23 -4.17 -16.65
N GLU A 34 5.27 -3.25 -17.61
CA GLU A 34 5.40 -3.61 -19.02
C GLU A 34 6.76 -4.27 -19.28
N ASN A 35 6.76 -5.31 -20.12
CA ASN A 35 7.95 -6.07 -20.53
C ASN A 35 8.64 -6.85 -19.40
N GLU A 36 7.95 -7.08 -18.29
CA GLU A 36 8.42 -8.04 -17.31
C GLU A 36 8.24 -9.47 -17.84
N LYS A 37 9.23 -10.33 -17.59
CA LYS A 37 9.19 -11.72 -18.06
C LYS A 37 8.03 -12.50 -17.44
N GLU A 38 7.68 -12.12 -16.22
CA GLU A 38 6.63 -12.73 -15.43
C GLU A 38 5.50 -11.70 -15.35
N ASN A 39 4.34 -12.02 -15.93
CA ASN A 39 3.20 -11.11 -16.07
C ASN A 39 2.45 -10.93 -14.72
N TYR A 40 3.18 -10.58 -13.66
CA TYR A 40 2.62 -10.41 -12.34
C TYR A 40 1.84 -9.10 -12.21
N THR A 41 0.88 -9.13 -11.29
CA THR A 41 0.18 -7.96 -10.78
C THR A 41 0.79 -7.62 -9.43
N TYR A 42 1.02 -6.34 -9.20
CA TYR A 42 1.59 -5.81 -7.97
C TYR A 42 0.56 -4.96 -7.23
N ALA A 43 0.56 -5.03 -5.91
CA ALA A 43 -0.17 -4.12 -5.03
C ALA A 43 0.83 -3.52 -4.04
N GLU A 44 0.89 -2.19 -3.95
CA GLU A 44 1.88 -1.49 -3.12
C GLU A 44 1.24 -0.46 -2.20
N ILE A 45 1.55 -0.51 -0.91
CA ILE A 45 1.20 0.55 0.04
C ILE A 45 2.22 1.68 -0.09
N LEU A 46 1.81 2.80 -0.71
CA LEU A 46 2.73 3.88 -1.09
C LEU A 46 3.38 4.61 0.10
N SER A 47 2.81 4.45 1.29
CA SER A 47 3.32 5.06 2.52
C SER A 47 4.45 4.25 3.16
N TYR A 48 4.52 2.95 2.88
CA TYR A 48 5.46 2.02 3.55
C TYR A 48 6.34 1.21 2.58
N GLY A 49 6.10 1.31 1.27
CA GLY A 49 6.84 0.52 0.28
C GLY A 49 6.59 -1.00 0.40
N ILE A 50 5.54 -1.40 1.13
CA ILE A 50 5.15 -2.81 1.28
C ILE A 50 4.49 -3.23 -0.02
N LEU A 51 5.01 -4.27 -0.63
CA LEU A 51 4.68 -4.74 -1.98
C LEU A 51 4.23 -6.19 -1.92
N GLY A 52 2.98 -6.45 -2.27
CA GLY A 52 2.47 -7.80 -2.57
C GLY A 52 2.39 -8.05 -4.07
N TYR A 53 2.48 -9.30 -4.50
CA TYR A 53 2.39 -9.67 -5.91
C TYR A 53 1.67 -11.01 -6.15
N GLY A 54 1.13 -11.19 -7.35
CA GLY A 54 0.42 -12.41 -7.73
C GLY A 54 0.05 -12.47 -9.20
N ALA A 55 -0.47 -13.62 -9.65
CA ALA A 55 -0.94 -13.78 -11.03
C ALA A 55 -2.23 -12.99 -11.30
N SER A 56 -2.98 -12.67 -10.24
CA SER A 56 -4.21 -11.87 -10.29
C SER A 56 -4.15 -10.67 -9.33
N ILE A 57 -5.06 -9.70 -9.53
CA ILE A 57 -5.25 -8.56 -8.60
C ILE A 57 -5.56 -9.06 -7.19
N GLN A 58 -6.38 -10.12 -7.08
CA GLN A 58 -6.79 -10.66 -5.79
C GLN A 58 -5.60 -11.27 -5.03
N GLU A 59 -4.80 -12.09 -5.71
CA GLU A 59 -3.59 -12.68 -5.12
C GLU A 59 -2.61 -11.61 -4.66
N ALA A 60 -2.38 -10.57 -5.47
CA ALA A 60 -1.49 -9.47 -5.10
C ALA A 60 -1.97 -8.71 -3.85
N LYS A 61 -3.28 -8.54 -3.69
CA LYS A 61 -3.87 -7.90 -2.49
C LYS A 61 -3.78 -8.79 -1.27
N GLU A 62 -4.00 -10.09 -1.41
CA GLU A 62 -3.88 -11.05 -0.31
C GLU A 62 -2.44 -11.13 0.19
N ASP A 63 -1.47 -11.20 -0.71
CA ASP A 63 -0.05 -11.18 -0.37
C ASP A 63 0.35 -9.87 0.32
N LEU A 64 -0.14 -8.73 -0.19
CA LEU A 64 0.09 -7.41 0.43
C LEU A 64 -0.41 -7.36 1.88
N LEU A 65 -1.60 -7.91 2.15
CA LEU A 65 -2.17 -7.95 3.50
C LEU A 65 -1.35 -8.82 4.43
N ASN A 66 -0.96 -10.02 3.98
CA ASN A 66 -0.11 -10.92 4.77
C ASN A 66 1.23 -10.26 5.14
N LEU A 67 1.86 -9.55 4.19
CA LEU A 67 3.09 -8.81 4.44
C LEU A 67 2.87 -7.63 5.37
N PHE A 68 1.79 -6.87 5.19
CA PHE A 68 1.45 -5.75 6.06
C PHE A 68 1.26 -6.20 7.51
N ASP A 69 0.51 -7.29 7.72
CA ASP A 69 0.30 -7.86 9.04
C ASP A 69 1.63 -8.34 9.65
N LEU A 70 2.48 -9.04 8.87
CA LEU A 70 3.80 -9.47 9.34
C LEU A 70 4.64 -8.29 9.84
N TYR A 71 4.78 -7.23 9.04
CA TYR A 71 5.61 -6.07 9.40
C TYR A 71 5.00 -5.22 10.51
N SER A 72 3.67 -5.16 10.61
CA SER A 72 2.98 -4.39 11.64
C SER A 72 2.99 -5.09 13.01
N PHE A 73 3.02 -6.43 13.03
CA PHE A 73 2.82 -7.21 14.26
C PHE A 73 4.04 -7.97 14.78
N ASP A 74 5.11 -8.20 14.00
CA ASP A 74 6.36 -8.84 14.49
C ASP A 74 7.36 -7.88 15.17
N SER A 75 6.97 -6.60 15.37
CA SER A 75 7.80 -5.59 16.04
C SER A 75 7.95 -5.65 17.59
N PRO A 76 7.48 -6.65 18.38
CA PRO A 76 7.84 -6.69 19.80
C PRO A 76 9.30 -7.08 20.05
N ASN A 77 9.97 -7.77 19.12
CA ASN A 77 11.27 -8.42 19.37
C ASN A 77 12.44 -8.02 18.44
N SER A 78 12.23 -7.17 17.44
CA SER A 78 13.33 -6.75 16.56
C SER A 78 13.95 -5.43 17.03
N ASN A 79 15.16 -5.50 17.60
CA ASN A 79 16.06 -4.35 17.84
C ASN A 79 16.56 -3.68 16.52
N GLN A 80 15.92 -3.95 15.39
CA GLN A 80 16.26 -3.38 14.09
C GLN A 80 15.19 -2.37 13.70
N SER A 81 15.59 -1.12 13.54
CA SER A 81 14.76 -0.07 12.95
C SER A 81 14.46 -0.47 11.51
N VAL A 82 13.23 -0.90 11.23
CA VAL A 82 12.74 -1.01 9.86
C VAL A 82 12.62 0.42 9.33
N GLU A 83 13.56 0.83 8.48
CA GLU A 83 13.46 2.12 7.79
C GLU A 83 12.24 2.08 6.87
N ILE A 84 11.29 2.99 7.10
CA ILE A 84 10.13 3.17 6.23
C ILE A 84 10.65 3.76 4.91
N ILE A 85 10.81 2.90 3.90
CA ILE A 85 11.15 3.35 2.56
C ILE A 85 9.85 3.88 1.93
N GLN A 86 9.74 5.19 1.80
CA GLN A 86 8.63 5.78 1.06
C GLN A 86 8.69 5.36 -0.41
N SER A 87 7.55 4.95 -0.97
CA SER A 87 7.46 4.64 -2.39
C SER A 87 7.82 5.84 -3.26
N GLU A 88 8.39 5.54 -4.43
CA GLU A 88 8.91 6.51 -5.37
C GLU A 88 7.89 7.59 -5.76
N SER A 89 8.38 8.80 -6.00
CA SER A 89 7.55 9.96 -6.32
C SER A 89 6.65 9.77 -7.56
N GLU A 90 7.05 8.90 -8.49
CA GLU A 90 6.30 8.61 -9.72
C GLU A 90 5.03 7.79 -9.45
N LYS A 91 5.11 6.75 -8.60
CA LYS A 91 3.95 5.94 -8.22
C LYS A 91 2.91 6.74 -7.44
N LYS A 92 3.37 7.68 -6.61
CA LYS A 92 2.48 8.64 -5.94
C LYS A 92 1.75 9.55 -6.93
N LYS A 93 2.42 10.06 -7.96
CA LYS A 93 1.77 10.84 -9.02
C LYS A 93 0.75 10.02 -9.80
N LEU A 94 1.09 8.76 -10.14
CA LEU A 94 0.17 7.84 -10.80
C LEU A 94 -1.07 7.60 -9.95
N PHE A 95 -0.90 7.29 -8.66
CA PHE A 95 -2.02 7.15 -7.72
C PHE A 95 -2.90 8.39 -7.68
N LEU A 96 -2.31 9.58 -7.51
CA LEU A 96 -3.05 10.85 -7.47
C LEU A 96 -3.82 11.15 -8.76
N SER A 97 -3.35 10.64 -9.91
CA SER A 97 -4.03 10.78 -11.21
C SER A 97 -5.25 9.87 -11.39
N LEU A 98 -5.36 8.80 -10.57
CA LEU A 98 -6.39 7.78 -10.68
C LEU A 98 -7.51 7.94 -9.64
N ILE A 99 -7.26 8.67 -8.54
CA ILE A 99 -8.25 8.90 -7.49
C ILE A 99 -9.16 10.09 -7.80
N ASP A 100 -10.42 10.01 -7.38
CA ASP A 100 -11.38 11.13 -7.44
C ASP A 100 -10.93 12.27 -6.50
N ILE A 101 -11.19 13.53 -6.89
CA ILE A 101 -11.00 14.73 -6.06
C ILE A 101 -11.69 14.60 -4.70
N LYS A 102 -12.81 13.87 -4.58
CA LYS A 102 -13.44 13.65 -3.26
C LYS A 102 -12.58 12.77 -2.34
N MET A 103 -11.73 11.91 -2.89
CA MET A 103 -10.77 11.11 -2.13
C MET A 103 -9.47 11.89 -1.82
N TRP A 104 -9.24 13.03 -2.47
CA TRP A 104 -8.14 13.93 -2.11
C TRP A 104 -8.30 14.51 -0.71
N ASP A 105 -9.50 15.01 -0.38
CA ASP A 105 -9.75 15.55 0.96
C ASP A 105 -9.56 14.48 2.04
N PHE A 106 -9.87 13.23 1.71
CA PHE A 106 -9.57 12.10 2.57
C PHE A 106 -8.06 11.87 2.67
N PHE A 107 -7.29 11.89 1.59
CA PHE A 107 -5.84 11.65 1.61
C PHE A 107 -5.02 12.74 2.30
N PHE A 108 -5.34 14.02 2.09
CA PHE A 108 -4.54 15.15 2.57
C PHE A 108 -4.92 15.64 3.97
N ASN A 109 -6.10 15.28 4.49
CA ASN A 109 -6.47 15.55 5.88
C ASN A 109 -6.05 14.43 6.85
N LEU A 110 -5.29 13.44 6.39
CA LEU A 110 -4.83 12.37 7.24
C LEU A 110 -3.62 12.77 8.05
N ASN A 111 -3.76 12.57 9.36
CA ASN A 111 -2.60 12.41 10.21
C ASN A 111 -1.85 11.16 9.75
N VAL A 112 -0.69 11.36 9.13
CA VAL A 112 0.22 10.26 8.75
C VAL A 112 0.41 9.35 9.97
N PRO A 113 0.14 8.04 9.85
CA PRO A 113 0.28 7.14 10.98
C PRO A 113 1.73 7.10 11.46
N LYS A 114 1.94 7.26 12.76
CA LYS A 114 3.23 7.04 13.41
C LYS A 114 3.38 5.56 13.75
N GLN A 115 4.61 5.08 13.87
CA GLN A 115 4.88 3.67 14.20
C GLN A 115 4.20 3.20 15.50
N GLU A 116 4.02 4.10 16.47
CA GLU A 116 3.35 3.82 17.75
C GLU A 116 1.85 3.56 17.61
N ASP A 117 1.25 4.04 16.51
CA ASP A 117 -0.19 4.01 16.28
C ASP A 117 -0.72 2.59 16.03
N PHE A 118 0.15 1.67 15.57
CA PHE A 118 -0.21 0.27 15.25
C PHE A 118 0.20 -0.72 16.36
N LYS A 119 0.71 -0.23 17.50
CA LYS A 119 1.00 -1.08 18.66
C LYS A 119 -0.28 -1.41 19.42
N GLY A 120 -1.04 -2.36 18.91
CA GLY A 120 -2.28 -2.83 19.54
C GLY A 120 -3.15 -3.56 18.54
N GLN A 121 -3.66 -4.73 18.91
CA GLN A 121 -4.53 -5.54 18.06
C GLN A 121 -5.78 -4.75 17.67
N LEU A 122 -6.13 -4.74 16.38
CA LEU A 122 -7.52 -4.96 15.92
C LEU A 122 -7.59 -5.06 14.39
N GLU A 123 -8.60 -5.82 13.98
CA GLU A 123 -8.88 -6.38 12.66
C GLU A 123 -8.72 -5.39 11.48
N THR A 124 -7.81 -5.71 10.56
CA THR A 124 -7.63 -5.02 9.28
C THR A 124 -8.84 -5.29 8.38
N HIS A 125 -9.59 -4.25 8.02
CA HIS A 125 -10.79 -4.38 7.18
C HIS A 125 -10.58 -3.65 5.85
N TYR A 126 -10.51 -4.41 4.76
CA TYR A 126 -10.56 -3.84 3.41
C TYR A 126 -11.94 -3.24 3.15
N ALA A 127 -12.05 -1.92 3.05
CA ALA A 127 -13.23 -1.27 2.51
C ALA A 127 -12.95 -0.93 1.04
N VAL A 128 -13.49 -1.74 0.12
CA VAL A 128 -13.51 -1.42 -1.31
C VAL A 128 -14.69 -0.51 -1.56
N ALA A 129 -14.44 0.77 -1.86
CA ALA A 129 -15.47 1.63 -2.43
C ALA A 129 -15.37 1.51 -3.95
N SER A 130 -16.34 0.81 -4.55
CA SER A 130 -16.55 0.70 -6.00
C SER A 130 -17.50 1.77 -6.54
#